data_AF-A0A939WX33-F1
#
_entry.id   AF-A0A939WX33-F1
#
_cell.length_a   1.000
_cell.length_b   1.000
_cell.length_c   1.000
_cell.angle_alpha   90.00
_cell.angle_beta   90.00
_cell.angle_gamma   90.00
#
_symmetry.space_group_name_H-M   'P 1'
#
loop_
_entity.id
_entity.type
_entity.pdbx_description
1 polymer ?
#
loop_
_entity_poly.entity_id
_entity_poly.type
_entity_poly.pdbx_seq_one_letter_code
_entity_poly.pdbx_strand_id
1 'polypeptide(L)'
;MTQEEKQLLLKDLCARLPYGVKCVFHSNRGEVASTIVKIDIDNETVSHRPDGQSLIYFHFIVSGEIKPYLRPISSMTEEEKEDFGVPFTSEGLVTLADTVECIDWLNKHHFDYRGLIEKGLALEAPEGIYKTE
;
A
#
# COMPACT_ATOMS: atom_id res chain seq x y z
N MET A 1 -0.20 -4.73 16.94
CA MET A 1 -0.11 -3.43 16.26
C MET A 1 -0.36 -2.34 17.29
N THR A 2 0.49 -1.31 17.34
CA THR A 2 0.29 -0.12 18.18
C THR A 2 -0.73 0.84 17.55
N GLN A 3 -1.19 1.85 18.30
CA GLN A 3 -2.10 2.87 17.75
C GLN A 3 -1.44 3.69 16.63
N GLU A 4 -0.15 3.98 16.75
CA GLU A 4 0.62 4.71 15.73
C GLU A 4 0.76 3.89 14.44
N GLU A 5 1.07 2.59 14.56
CA GLU A 5 1.14 1.68 13.41
C GLU A 5 -0.20 1.55 12.70
N LYS A 6 -1.30 1.50 13.47
CA LYS A 6 -2.66 1.47 12.94
C LYS A 6 -3.00 2.73 12.16
N GLN A 7 -2.69 3.91 12.71
CA GLN A 7 -2.90 5.19 12.03
C GLN A 7 -2.04 5.31 10.76
N LEU A 8 -0.80 4.84 10.81
CA LEU A 8 0.10 4.81 9.65
C LEU A 8 -0.46 3.93 8.54
N LEU A 9 -0.91 2.71 8.88
CA LEU A 9 -1.52 1.79 7.93
C LEU A 9 -2.80 2.41 7.33
N LEU A 10 -3.69 2.96 8.16
CA LEU A 10 -4.92 3.58 7.68
C LEU A 10 -4.65 4.75 6.73
N LYS A 11 -3.69 5.62 7.07
CA LYS A 11 -3.27 6.73 6.20
C LYS A 11 -2.77 6.23 4.85
N ASP A 12 -1.97 5.17 4.84
CA ASP A 12 -1.43 4.58 3.61
C ASP A 12 -2.52 3.94 2.75
N LEU A 13 -3.40 3.13 3.36
CA LEU A 13 -4.53 2.50 2.68
C LEU A 13 -5.47 3.54 2.06
N CYS A 14 -5.81 4.60 2.79
CA CYS A 14 -6.65 5.69 2.29
C CYS A 14 -6.00 6.41 1.10
N ALA A 15 -4.70 6.71 1.19
CA ALA A 15 -3.98 7.40 0.12
C ALA A 15 -3.90 6.59 -1.18
N ARG A 16 -3.95 5.25 -1.07
CA ARG A 16 -3.81 4.34 -2.22
C ARG A 16 -5.12 3.76 -2.72
N LEU A 17 -6.23 3.97 -2.01
CA LEU A 17 -7.54 3.45 -2.39
C LEU A 17 -7.92 3.77 -3.87
N PRO A 18 -7.66 4.99 -4.40
CA PRO A 18 -7.94 5.31 -5.80
C PRO A 18 -7.13 4.51 -6.82
N TYR A 19 -5.98 3.96 -6.43
CA TYR A 19 -5.06 3.22 -7.32
C TYR A 19 -5.22 1.70 -7.23
N GLY A 20 -6.15 1.21 -6.39
CA GLY A 20 -6.38 -0.22 -6.20
C GLY A 20 -5.31 -0.86 -5.32
N VAL A 21 -5.58 -0.94 -4.01
CA VAL A 21 -4.65 -1.58 -3.06
C VAL A 21 -4.88 -3.08 -3.03
N LYS A 22 -3.87 -3.85 -3.43
CA LYS A 22 -3.84 -5.30 -3.26
C LYS A 22 -3.23 -5.65 -1.91
N CYS A 23 -3.78 -6.64 -1.25
CA CYS A 23 -3.38 -7.03 0.10
C CYS A 23 -3.65 -8.51 0.37
N VAL A 24 -3.03 -9.01 1.43
CA VAL A 24 -3.37 -10.29 2.04
C VAL A 24 -4.14 -10.02 3.31
N PHE A 25 -5.25 -10.74 3.46
CA PHE A 25 -5.93 -10.91 4.74
C PHE A 25 -5.54 -12.24 5.37
N HIS A 26 -4.91 -12.17 6.53
CA HIS A 26 -4.62 -13.33 7.37
C HIS A 26 -5.83 -13.62 8.25
N SER A 27 -6.45 -14.77 8.04
CA SER A 27 -7.54 -15.25 8.87
C SER A 27 -7.22 -16.62 9.47
N ASN A 28 -8.03 -17.07 10.42
CA ASN A 28 -7.99 -18.46 10.90
C ASN A 28 -8.25 -19.52 9.81
N ARG A 29 -8.72 -19.11 8.62
CA ARG A 29 -8.92 -19.97 7.45
C ARG A 29 -7.77 -19.91 6.45
N GLY A 30 -6.71 -19.17 6.76
CA GLY A 30 -5.56 -18.95 5.90
C GLY A 30 -5.49 -17.54 5.32
N GLU A 31 -4.58 -17.38 4.37
CA GLU A 31 -4.31 -16.13 3.66
C GLU A 31 -5.22 -15.99 2.45
N VAL A 32 -5.79 -14.80 2.29
CA VAL A 32 -6.67 -14.46 1.17
C VAL A 32 -6.13 -13.22 0.48
N ALA A 33 -5.68 -13.37 -0.77
CA ALA A 33 -5.35 -12.25 -1.63
C ALA A 33 -6.63 -11.49 -2.01
N SER A 34 -6.60 -10.17 -1.87
CA SER A 34 -7.79 -9.33 -2.04
C SER A 34 -7.43 -7.92 -2.46
N THR A 35 -8.40 -7.26 -3.08
CA THR A 35 -8.33 -5.83 -3.40
C THR A 35 -9.22 -5.04 -2.44
N ILE A 36 -8.69 -3.98 -1.84
CA ILE A 36 -9.48 -3.08 -0.98
C ILE A 36 -10.42 -2.25 -1.84
N VAL A 37 -11.70 -2.19 -1.45
CA VAL A 37 -12.75 -1.47 -2.19
C VAL A 37 -13.38 -0.33 -1.39
N LYS A 38 -13.28 -0.37 -0.06
CA LYS A 38 -13.81 0.69 0.80
C LYS A 38 -13.03 0.73 2.11
N ILE A 39 -12.85 1.93 2.65
CA ILE A 39 -12.34 2.16 4.00
C ILE A 39 -13.35 3.04 4.73
N ASP A 40 -13.70 2.64 5.95
CA ASP A 40 -14.56 3.40 6.85
C ASP A 40 -13.71 3.78 8.06
N ILE A 41 -13.37 5.07 8.14
CA ILE A 41 -12.46 5.62 9.15
C ILE A 41 -13.15 5.67 10.52
N ASP A 42 -14.44 6.00 10.55
CA ASP A 42 -15.20 6.16 11.80
C ASP A 42 -15.37 4.82 12.51
N ASN A 43 -15.62 3.76 11.72
CA ASN A 43 -15.74 2.40 12.24
C ASN A 43 -14.41 1.63 12.22
N GLU A 44 -13.34 2.22 11.70
CA GLU A 44 -12.02 1.61 11.50
C GLU A 44 -12.11 0.24 10.80
N THR A 45 -12.88 0.18 9.71
CA THR A 45 -13.07 -1.04 8.92
C THR A 45 -12.58 -0.90 7.49
N VAL A 46 -12.15 -2.02 6.92
CA VAL A 46 -11.80 -2.16 5.51
C VAL A 46 -12.76 -3.16 4.89
N SER A 47 -13.36 -2.78 3.76
CA SER A 47 -14.05 -3.72 2.88
C SER A 47 -13.14 -4.12 1.74
N HIS A 48 -13.10 -5.41 1.44
CA HIS A 48 -12.24 -5.98 0.42
C HIS A 48 -12.99 -6.99 -0.44
N ARG A 49 -12.47 -7.21 -1.64
CA ARG A 49 -12.93 -8.21 -2.59
C ARG A 49 -11.81 -9.23 -2.80
N PRO A 50 -12.00 -10.49 -2.39
CA PRO A 50 -11.08 -11.56 -2.71
C PRO A 50 -10.92 -11.72 -4.22
N ASP A 51 -9.69 -11.98 -4.65
CA ASP A 51 -9.39 -12.15 -6.07
C ASP A 51 -10.18 -13.33 -6.65
N GLY A 52 -10.79 -13.13 -7.82
CA GLY A 52 -11.65 -14.12 -8.46
C GLY A 52 -13.06 -14.24 -7.85
N GLN A 53 -13.45 -13.39 -6.90
CA GLN A 53 -14.79 -13.40 -6.29
C GLN A 53 -15.54 -12.08 -6.50
N SER A 54 -16.88 -12.15 -6.53
CA SER A 54 -17.75 -10.97 -6.63
C SER A 54 -18.20 -10.44 -5.27
N LEU A 55 -18.10 -11.25 -4.21
CA LEU A 55 -18.53 -10.87 -2.86
C LEU A 55 -17.55 -9.91 -2.21
N ILE A 56 -18.09 -8.97 -1.42
CA ILE A 56 -17.32 -8.02 -0.61
C ILE A 56 -17.43 -8.45 0.85
N TYR A 57 -16.28 -8.53 1.51
CA TYR A 57 -16.15 -8.83 2.94
C TYR A 57 -15.67 -7.59 3.68
N PHE A 58 -15.88 -7.51 5.00
CA PHE A 58 -15.40 -6.40 5.82
C PHE A 58 -14.63 -6.91 7.04
N HIS A 59 -13.60 -6.19 7.44
CA HIS A 59 -12.72 -6.50 8.57
C HIS A 59 -12.43 -5.25 9.39
N PHE A 60 -12.26 -5.41 10.70
CA PHE A 60 -11.76 -4.35 11.57
C PHE A 60 -10.24 -4.22 11.45
N ILE A 61 -9.73 -2.99 11.46
CA ILE A 61 -8.30 -2.67 11.41
C ILE A 61 -7.73 -2.75 12.84
N VAL A 62 -7.80 -3.92 13.47
CA VAL A 62 -7.37 -4.08 14.89
C VAL A 62 -6.31 -5.14 15.11
N SER A 63 -5.98 -5.96 14.11
CA SER A 63 -5.19 -7.19 14.34
C SER A 63 -3.98 -7.39 13.43
N GLY A 64 -3.61 -6.42 12.58
CA GLY A 64 -2.47 -6.60 11.65
C GLY A 64 -2.70 -7.73 10.63
N GLU A 65 -3.95 -8.19 10.51
CA GLU A 65 -4.42 -9.20 9.56
C GLU A 65 -4.30 -8.73 8.12
N ILE A 66 -4.35 -7.41 7.91
CA ILE A 66 -4.27 -6.77 6.61
C ILE A 66 -2.81 -6.42 6.34
N LYS A 67 -2.24 -6.98 5.27
CA LYS A 67 -0.93 -6.57 4.75
C LYS A 67 -1.07 -6.12 3.30
N PRO A 68 -1.03 -4.81 2.99
CA PRO A 68 -0.92 -4.37 1.61
C PRO A 68 0.39 -4.86 1.00
N TYR A 69 0.35 -5.14 -0.30
CA TYR A 69 1.55 -5.40 -1.08
C TYR A 69 2.12 -4.08 -1.55
N LEU A 70 3.37 -3.80 -1.17
CA LEU A 70 4.07 -2.57 -1.56
C LEU A 70 5.42 -2.91 -2.19
N ARG A 71 5.87 -2.03 -3.08
CA ARG A 71 7.17 -2.12 -3.73
C ARG A 71 8.21 -1.38 -2.89
N PRO A 72 9.34 -1.99 -2.52
CA PRO A 72 10.43 -1.27 -1.88
C PRO A 72 10.89 -0.10 -2.76
N ILE A 73 11.25 1.05 -2.18
CA ILE A 73 11.80 2.17 -2.97
C ILE A 73 13.05 1.74 -3.76
N SER A 74 13.82 0.79 -3.21
CA SER A 74 14.98 0.20 -3.88
C SER A 74 14.64 -0.63 -5.13
N SER A 75 13.37 -1.01 -5.35
CA SER A 75 12.92 -1.75 -6.54
C SER A 75 12.50 -0.85 -7.69
N MET A 76 12.73 0.47 -7.59
CA MET A 76 12.41 1.43 -8.65
C MET A 76 13.37 1.25 -9.83
N THR A 77 12.83 1.10 -11.03
CA THR A 77 13.63 0.96 -12.26
C THR A 77 14.22 2.30 -12.69
N GLU A 78 15.21 2.29 -13.59
CA GLU A 78 15.75 3.54 -14.15
C GLU A 78 14.70 4.32 -14.95
N GLU A 79 13.83 3.62 -15.70
CA GLU A 79 12.70 4.23 -16.42
C GLU A 79 11.73 4.91 -15.45
N GLU A 80 11.44 4.29 -14.32
CA GLU A 80 10.57 4.86 -13.28
C GLU A 80 11.22 6.05 -12.58
N LYS A 81 12.55 6.05 -12.39
CA LYS A 81 13.27 7.21 -11.85
C LYS A 81 13.23 8.39 -12.82
N GLU A 82 13.34 8.12 -14.12
CA GLU A 82 13.22 9.13 -15.17
C GLU A 82 11.80 9.71 -15.23
N ASP A 83 10.76 8.85 -15.22
CA ASP A 83 9.35 9.26 -15.20
C ASP A 83 8.97 10.03 -13.93
N PHE A 84 9.50 9.63 -12.76
CA PHE A 84 9.28 10.32 -11.50
C PHE A 84 9.85 11.76 -11.50
N GLY A 85 10.84 12.06 -12.33
CA GLY A 85 11.28 13.44 -12.62
C GLY A 85 12.05 14.16 -11.51
N VAL A 86 12.46 13.49 -10.43
CA VAL A 86 13.27 14.08 -9.36
C VAL A 86 14.69 13.51 -9.40
N PRO A 87 15.76 14.34 -9.38
CA PRO A 87 17.12 13.83 -9.31
C PRO A 87 17.33 13.07 -7.99
N PHE A 88 17.47 11.74 -8.06
CA PHE A 88 17.96 10.89 -6.98
C PHE A 88 19.39 11.33 -6.65
N THR A 89 19.58 12.16 -5.63
CA THR A 89 20.91 12.40 -5.07
C THR A 89 21.15 11.42 -3.93
N SER A 90 22.39 10.97 -3.78
CA SER A 90 22.84 9.98 -2.80
C SER A 90 22.72 10.45 -1.34
N GLU A 91 22.16 11.64 -1.08
CA GLU A 91 22.02 12.26 0.24
C GLU A 91 20.57 12.27 0.75
N GLY A 92 19.69 11.48 0.12
CA GLY A 92 18.31 11.30 0.53
C GLY A 92 17.34 12.21 -0.23
N LEU A 93 16.07 11.82 -0.22
CA LEU A 93 14.92 12.58 -0.74
C LEU A 93 14.85 13.97 -0.10
N VAL A 94 15.65 14.93 -0.55
CA VAL A 94 15.72 16.25 0.07
C VAL A 94 15.18 17.30 -0.90
N THR A 95 14.01 17.84 -0.50
CA THR A 95 13.36 19.12 -0.89
C THR A 95 12.23 19.18 -1.95
N LEU A 96 11.76 18.08 -2.54
CA LEU A 96 10.53 18.09 -3.37
C LEU A 96 9.53 16.96 -3.08
N ALA A 97 9.85 16.03 -2.18
CA ALA A 97 9.01 14.87 -1.83
C ALA A 97 7.65 15.23 -1.21
N ASP A 98 7.39 16.53 -0.95
CA ASP A 98 6.14 17.08 -0.46
C ASP A 98 5.27 17.73 -1.55
N THR A 99 5.65 17.65 -2.84
CA THR A 99 4.67 17.97 -3.88
C THR A 99 3.63 16.86 -3.88
N VAL A 100 2.36 17.25 -3.84
CA VAL A 100 1.22 16.33 -3.92
C VAL A 100 1.40 15.33 -5.06
N GLU A 101 1.99 15.77 -6.18
CA GLU A 101 2.31 14.97 -7.37
C GLU A 101 3.32 13.85 -7.10
N CYS A 102 4.41 14.09 -6.35
CA CYS A 102 5.37 13.03 -6.01
C CYS A 102 4.71 11.95 -5.13
N ILE A 103 3.94 12.38 -4.13
CA ILE A 103 3.21 11.48 -3.24
C ILE A 103 2.16 10.68 -4.03
N ASP A 104 1.45 11.34 -4.94
CA ASP A 104 0.45 10.71 -5.81
C ASP A 104 1.07 9.64 -6.69
N TRP A 105 2.20 9.96 -7.33
CA TRP A 105 2.96 9.04 -8.16
C TRP A 105 3.43 7.83 -7.35
N LEU A 106 4.00 8.04 -6.16
CA LEU A 106 4.43 6.94 -5.28
C LEU A 106 3.25 6.08 -4.81
N ASN A 107 2.07 6.68 -4.59
CA ASN A 107 0.85 5.94 -4.26
C ASN A 107 0.39 5.08 -5.43
N LYS A 108 0.32 5.67 -6.64
CA LYS A 108 -0.08 5.03 -7.90
C LYS A 108 0.83 3.88 -8.30
N HIS A 109 2.13 4.01 -8.07
CA HIS A 109 3.13 2.98 -8.38
C HIS A 109 3.38 2.00 -7.21
N HIS A 110 2.59 2.13 -6.13
CA HIS A 110 2.61 1.25 -4.95
C HIS A 110 3.95 1.17 -4.21
N PHE A 111 4.76 2.24 -4.23
CA PHE A 111 6.05 2.27 -3.53
C PHE A 111 5.93 2.52 -2.03
N ASP A 112 6.73 1.85 -1.22
CA ASP A 112 6.78 1.99 0.25
C ASP A 112 7.67 3.16 0.71
N TYR A 113 7.23 4.40 0.48
CA TYR A 113 7.92 5.60 0.98
C TYR A 113 7.66 5.91 2.46
N ARG A 114 6.75 5.16 3.11
CA ARG A 114 6.38 5.33 4.53
C ARG A 114 7.03 4.30 5.45
N GLY A 115 7.77 3.33 4.91
CA GLY A 115 8.46 2.29 5.66
C GLY A 115 7.52 1.27 6.30
N LEU A 116 6.38 0.96 5.67
CA LEU A 116 5.44 -0.05 6.15
C LEU A 116 6.04 -1.46 6.09
N ILE A 117 6.88 -1.77 5.09
CA ILE A 117 7.52 -3.09 4.95
C ILE A 117 8.47 -3.32 6.12
N GLU A 118 9.34 -2.34 6.43
CA GLU A 118 10.29 -2.42 7.54
C GLU A 118 9.58 -2.56 8.90
N LYS A 119 8.42 -1.91 9.06
CA LYS A 119 7.56 -2.02 10.24
C LYS A 119 6.73 -3.31 10.28
N GLY A 120 6.86 -4.17 9.27
CA GLY A 120 6.07 -5.39 9.13
C GLY A 120 4.58 -5.12 8.96
N LEU A 121 4.16 -3.94 8.52
CA LEU A 121 2.77 -3.56 8.25
C LEU A 121 2.34 -3.85 6.81
N ALA A 122 3.30 -4.02 5.90
CA ALA A 122 3.09 -4.40 4.50
C ALA A 122 3.95 -5.62 4.14
N LEU A 123 3.63 -6.27 3.02
CA LEU A 123 4.46 -7.29 2.40
C LEU A 123 5.12 -6.71 1.14
N GLU A 124 6.30 -7.20 0.80
CA GLU A 124 6.92 -6.90 -0.48
C GLU A 124 6.04 -7.45 -1.63
N ALA A 125 5.75 -6.60 -2.59
CA ALA A 125 4.91 -6.92 -3.74
C ALA A 125 5.62 -7.95 -4.64
N PRO A 126 5.01 -9.11 -4.92
CA PRO A 126 5.54 -10.04 -5.90
C PRO A 126 5.48 -9.43 -7.31
N GLU A 127 6.37 -9.90 -8.19
CA GLU A 127 6.45 -9.40 -9.55
C GLU A 127 5.10 -9.55 -10.27
N GLY A 128 4.66 -8.48 -10.93
CA GLY A 128 3.44 -8.51 -11.75
C GLY A 128 2.14 -8.30 -11.00
N ILE A 129 2.15 -8.19 -9.66
CA ILE A 129 0.91 -8.04 -8.90
C ILE A 129 0.13 -6.77 -9.29
N TYR A 130 0.80 -5.71 -9.73
CA TYR A 130 0.19 -4.46 -10.19
C TYR A 130 0.29 -4.24 -11.70
N LYS A 131 0.71 -5.25 -12.49
CA LYS A 131 0.66 -5.15 -13.95
C LYS A 131 -0.82 -5.16 -14.37
N THR A 132 -1.30 -4.06 -14.94
CA THR A 132 -2.57 -4.01 -15.67
C THR A 132 -2.33 -4.60 -17.05
N GLU A 133 -3.09 -5.63 -17.44
CA GLU A 133 -3.14 -6.16 -18.80
C GLU A 133 -3.54 -5.10 -19.84
#